data_AF-R7LXA9-F1
#
_entry.id   AF-R7LXA9-F1
#
_cell.length_a   1.000
_cell.length_b   1.000
_cell.length_c   1.000
_cell.angle_alpha   90.00
_cell.angle_beta   90.00
_cell.angle_gamma   90.00
#
_symmetry.space_group_name_H-M   'P 1'
#
loop_
_entity.id
_entity.type
_entity.pdbx_description
1 polymer ?
#
loop_
_entity_poly.entity_id
_entity_poly.type
_entity_poly.pdbx_seq_one_letter_code
_entity_poly.pdbx_strand_id
1 'polypeptide(L)'
;MGFLLGAFGKLAAGQRYRSLQARMMRIQSRLRRATRDAADMEKMINRQEKAALNSLTAQSNAAMNLAKSGLMSSIFGTGNAAAIMTKVQNGSQLSTEESNSYSALMSQYNQQASNMSATCETSAAMQKQQIQDYFEQLRDMQLEPLKDEEDLLQSEKDSLESQLQTAKTDYEACQKMEQSDAKMLAPNYTAG
;
A
#
# COMPACT_ATOMS: atom_id res chain seq x y z
N MET A 1 -36.92 26.71 -43.50
CA MET A 1 -37.01 26.85 -42.03
C MET A 1 -36.11 25.85 -41.29
N GLY A 2 -35.90 24.62 -41.79
CA GLY A 2 -35.09 23.59 -41.10
C GLY A 2 -33.58 23.87 -40.99
N PHE A 3 -32.95 24.47 -42.02
CA PHE A 3 -31.51 24.80 -42.01
C PHE A 3 -31.10 25.70 -40.83
N LEU A 4 -31.88 26.75 -40.54
CA LEU A 4 -31.63 27.62 -39.40
C LEU A 4 -31.81 26.87 -38.07
N LEU A 5 -32.82 25.99 -37.97
CA LEU A 5 -33.02 25.12 -36.81
C LEU A 5 -31.83 24.17 -36.58
N GLY A 6 -31.25 23.62 -37.65
CA GLY A 6 -30.03 22.80 -37.60
C GLY A 6 -28.79 23.59 -37.19
N ALA A 7 -28.61 24.80 -37.71
CA ALA A 7 -27.48 25.66 -37.36
C ALA A 7 -27.52 26.13 -35.88
N PHE A 8 -28.68 26.57 -35.40
CA PHE A 8 -28.87 26.93 -33.98
C PHE A 8 -28.74 25.70 -33.06
N GLY A 9 -29.33 24.56 -33.45
CA GLY A 9 -29.22 23.29 -32.73
C GLY A 9 -27.77 22.81 -32.61
N LYS A 10 -26.99 22.88 -33.69
CA LYS A 10 -25.57 22.54 -33.71
C LYS A 10 -24.73 23.44 -32.80
N LEU A 11 -24.99 24.74 -32.78
CA LEU A 11 -24.28 25.66 -31.90
C LEU A 11 -24.59 25.37 -30.42
N ALA A 12 -25.87 25.21 -30.06
CA ALA A 12 -26.28 24.90 -28.69
C ALA A 12 -25.77 23.53 -28.22
N ALA A 13 -25.97 22.48 -29.03
CA ALA A 13 -25.47 21.14 -28.74
C ALA A 13 -23.93 21.08 -28.69
N GLY A 14 -23.26 21.83 -29.57
CA GLY A 14 -21.80 21.92 -29.62
C GLY A 14 -21.19 22.63 -28.41
N GLN A 15 -21.83 23.70 -27.91
CA GLN A 15 -21.43 24.36 -26.66
C GLN A 15 -21.58 23.40 -25.47
N ARG A 16 -22.73 22.71 -25.39
CA ARG A 16 -22.98 21.70 -24.35
C ARG A 16 -21.94 20.58 -24.39
N TYR A 17 -21.68 19.99 -25.55
CA TYR A 17 -20.66 18.94 -25.73
C TYR A 17 -19.27 19.39 -25.27
N ARG A 18 -18.80 20.57 -25.70
CA ARG A 18 -17.48 21.10 -25.29
C ARG A 18 -17.42 21.38 -23.79
N SER A 19 -18.51 21.88 -23.19
CA SER A 19 -18.56 22.13 -21.74
C SER A 19 -18.44 20.84 -20.92
N LEU A 20 -19.10 19.77 -21.36
CA LEU A 20 -19.02 18.44 -20.74
C LEU A 20 -17.62 17.83 -20.94
N GLN A 21 -17.02 18.00 -22.13
CA GLN A 21 -15.67 17.54 -22.40
C GLN A 21 -14.63 18.24 -21.52
N ALA A 22 -14.78 19.56 -21.29
CA ALA A 22 -13.92 20.31 -20.39
C ALA A 22 -14.05 19.84 -18.93
N ARG A 23 -15.29 19.53 -18.48
CA ARG A 23 -15.52 18.93 -17.15
C ARG A 23 -14.86 17.55 -17.04
N MET A 24 -15.03 16.71 -18.05
CA MET A 24 -14.42 15.38 -18.10
C MET A 24 -12.90 15.43 -17.97
N MET A 25 -12.22 16.32 -18.71
CA MET A 25 -10.76 16.48 -18.63
C MET A 25 -10.29 16.92 -17.22
N ARG A 26 -11.09 17.75 -16.53
CA ARG A 26 -10.79 18.14 -15.14
C ARG A 26 -10.93 16.96 -14.18
N ILE A 27 -12.00 16.17 -14.30
CA ILE A 27 -12.21 14.98 -13.46
C ILE A 27 -11.11 13.96 -13.71
N GLN A 28 -10.80 13.65 -14.96
CA GLN A 28 -9.70 12.72 -15.29
C GLN A 28 -8.34 13.20 -14.74
N SER A 29 -8.07 14.50 -14.77
CA SER A 29 -6.85 15.08 -14.17
C SER A 29 -6.82 14.91 -12.66
N ARG A 30 -7.94 15.16 -11.97
CA ARG A 30 -8.06 14.95 -10.52
C ARG A 30 -7.93 13.47 -10.15
N LEU A 31 -8.62 12.59 -10.87
CA LEU A 31 -8.57 11.14 -10.66
C LEU A 31 -7.14 10.62 -10.78
N ARG A 32 -6.41 11.00 -11.84
CA ARG A 32 -4.99 10.60 -11.99
C ARG A 32 -4.09 11.07 -10.86
N ARG A 33 -4.40 12.22 -10.22
CA ARG A 33 -3.65 12.71 -9.06
C ARG A 33 -4.01 11.89 -7.83
N ALA A 34 -5.29 11.74 -7.51
CA ALA A 34 -5.77 10.95 -6.38
C ALA A 34 -5.24 9.51 -6.43
N THR A 35 -5.34 8.81 -7.57
CA THR A 35 -4.80 7.46 -7.76
C THR A 35 -3.28 7.41 -7.55
N ARG A 36 -2.54 8.41 -8.04
CA ARG A 36 -1.07 8.46 -7.87
C ARG A 36 -0.70 8.70 -6.41
N ASP A 37 -1.34 9.67 -5.78
CA ASP A 37 -1.07 10.07 -4.40
C ASP A 37 -1.41 8.91 -3.45
N ALA A 38 -2.53 8.22 -3.67
CA ALA A 38 -2.87 6.98 -2.96
C ALA A 38 -1.80 5.90 -3.15
N ALA A 39 -1.40 5.61 -4.39
CA ALA A 39 -0.40 4.58 -4.68
C ALA A 39 0.99 4.90 -4.09
N ASP A 40 1.39 6.18 -4.08
CA ASP A 40 2.68 6.60 -3.55
C ASP A 40 2.68 6.59 -2.01
N MET A 41 1.58 6.99 -1.37
CA MET A 41 1.39 6.85 0.08
C MET A 41 1.36 5.40 0.52
N GLU A 42 0.65 4.52 -0.20
CA GLU A 42 0.64 3.09 0.10
C GLU A 42 2.04 2.48 0.05
N LYS A 43 2.82 2.80 -0.99
CA LYS A 43 4.22 2.36 -1.08
C LYS A 43 5.07 2.91 0.06
N MET A 44 4.88 4.17 0.44
CA MET A 44 5.62 4.79 1.54
C MET A 44 5.30 4.08 2.86
N ILE A 45 4.02 3.91 3.19
CA ILE A 45 3.55 3.22 4.39
C ILE A 45 4.09 1.79 4.42
N ASN A 46 3.99 1.03 3.32
CA ASN A 46 4.49 -0.34 3.26
C ASN A 46 6.02 -0.42 3.45
N ARG A 47 6.77 0.57 2.94
CA ARG A 47 8.22 0.65 3.17
C ARG A 47 8.54 0.93 4.63
N GLN A 48 7.82 1.87 5.25
CA GLN A 48 8.00 2.22 6.66
C GLN A 48 7.63 1.05 7.58
N GLU A 49 6.50 0.39 7.31
CA GLU A 49 6.07 -0.82 8.03
C GLU A 49 7.13 -1.91 7.93
N LYS A 50 7.60 -2.22 6.71
CA LYS A 50 8.65 -3.22 6.52
C LYS A 50 9.95 -2.84 7.22
N ALA A 51 10.34 -1.56 7.21
CA ALA A 51 11.52 -1.08 7.91
C ALA A 51 11.38 -1.24 9.44
N ALA A 52 10.22 -0.90 10.00
CA ALA A 52 9.92 -1.05 11.42
C ALA A 52 9.88 -2.52 11.86
N LEU A 53 9.28 -3.39 11.05
CA LEU A 53 9.26 -4.84 11.31
C LEU A 53 10.67 -5.45 11.25
N ASN A 54 11.49 -5.01 10.30
CA ASN A 54 12.88 -5.46 10.18
C ASN A 54 13.73 -4.96 11.35
N SER A 55 13.56 -3.70 11.77
CA SER A 55 14.28 -3.15 12.93
C SER A 55 13.87 -3.86 14.22
N LEU A 56 12.58 -4.14 14.41
CA LEU A 56 12.09 -4.94 15.54
C LEU A 56 12.70 -6.35 15.52
N THR A 57 12.72 -7.00 14.37
CA THR A 57 13.31 -8.34 14.24
C THR A 57 14.80 -8.33 14.57
N ALA A 58 15.55 -7.33 14.09
CA ALA A 58 16.96 -7.15 14.41
C ALA A 58 17.18 -6.88 15.90
N GLN A 59 16.37 -6.02 16.50
CA GLN A 59 16.42 -5.68 17.92
C GLN A 59 16.09 -6.89 18.80
N SER A 60 15.03 -7.63 18.47
CA SER A 60 14.62 -8.85 19.16
C SER A 60 15.72 -9.91 19.12
N ASN A 61 16.33 -10.14 17.95
CA ASN A 61 17.44 -11.08 17.81
C ASN A 61 18.68 -10.64 18.60
N ALA A 62 19.01 -9.34 18.58
CA ALA A 62 20.12 -8.81 19.37
C ALA A 62 19.86 -8.95 20.87
N ALA A 63 18.67 -8.60 21.34
CA ALA A 63 18.26 -8.75 22.74
C ALA A 63 18.30 -10.21 23.18
N MET A 64 17.80 -11.14 22.35
CA MET A 64 17.86 -12.57 22.63
C MET A 64 19.30 -13.08 22.72
N ASN A 65 20.17 -12.69 21.80
CA ASN A 65 21.58 -13.09 21.83
C ASN A 65 22.31 -12.53 23.06
N LEU A 66 22.03 -11.28 23.41
CA LEU A 66 22.62 -10.64 24.59
C LEU A 66 22.13 -11.29 25.89
N ALA A 67 20.84 -11.64 25.95
CA ALA A 67 20.26 -12.37 27.06
C ALA A 67 20.84 -13.80 27.18
N LYS A 68 20.98 -14.53 26.07
CA LYS A 68 21.62 -15.87 26.06
C LYS A 68 23.09 -15.80 26.49
N SER A 69 23.82 -14.79 26.03
CA SER A 69 25.21 -14.55 26.43
C SER A 69 25.32 -14.22 27.93
N GLY A 70 24.43 -13.35 28.44
CA GLY A 70 24.35 -13.03 29.86
C GLY A 70 24.00 -14.26 30.72
N LEU A 71 23.08 -15.10 30.25
CA LEU A 71 22.73 -16.36 30.90
C LEU A 71 23.93 -17.31 30.95
N MET A 72 24.62 -17.49 29.82
CA MET A 72 25.83 -18.31 29.75
C MET A 72 26.90 -17.80 30.71
N SER A 73 27.11 -16.48 30.77
CA SER A 73 28.03 -15.86 31.72
C SER A 73 27.58 -16.01 33.17
N SER A 74 26.28 -16.01 33.46
CA SER A 74 25.80 -16.23 34.83
C SER A 74 26.02 -17.65 35.33
N ILE A 75 25.88 -18.65 34.45
CA ILE A 75 26.02 -20.08 34.79
C ILE A 75 27.48 -20.51 34.76
N PHE A 76 28.27 -20.02 33.79
CA PHE A 76 29.65 -20.46 33.55
C PHE A 76 30.71 -19.37 33.78
N GLY A 77 30.34 -18.18 34.25
CA GLY A 77 31.29 -17.05 34.39
C GLY A 77 31.98 -16.96 35.75
N THR A 78 31.65 -17.82 36.72
CA THR A 78 32.26 -17.77 38.07
C THR A 78 32.56 -19.16 38.63
N GLY A 79 33.54 -19.23 39.53
CA GLY A 79 33.86 -20.42 40.33
C GLY A 79 34.27 -21.67 39.52
N ASN A 80 33.93 -22.85 40.06
CA ASN A 80 34.26 -24.13 39.43
C ASN A 80 33.61 -24.32 38.06
N ALA A 81 32.43 -23.73 37.82
CA ALA A 81 31.75 -23.80 36.52
C ALA A 81 32.57 -23.14 35.41
N ALA A 82 33.22 -22.00 35.70
CA ALA A 82 34.12 -21.33 34.77
C ALA A 82 35.38 -22.14 34.44
N ALA A 83 35.97 -22.78 35.47
CA ALA A 83 37.14 -23.65 35.29
C ALA A 83 36.81 -24.87 34.41
N ILE A 84 35.64 -25.48 34.64
CA ILE A 84 35.14 -26.62 33.87
C ILE A 84 34.90 -26.21 32.40
N MET A 85 34.26 -25.07 32.17
CA MET A 85 33.98 -24.61 30.81
C MET A 85 35.26 -24.21 30.04
N THR A 86 36.26 -23.67 30.73
CA THR A 86 37.58 -23.36 30.15
C THR A 86 38.30 -24.65 29.74
N LYS A 87 38.24 -25.72 30.54
CA LYS A 87 38.80 -27.03 30.19
C LYS A 87 38.11 -27.62 28.96
N VAL A 88 36.78 -27.51 28.87
CA VAL A 88 36.00 -27.95 27.71
C VAL A 88 36.41 -27.20 26.43
N GLN A 89 36.50 -25.86 26.49
CA GLN A 89 36.91 -25.05 25.34
C GLN A 89 38.34 -25.35 24.87
N ASN A 90 39.25 -25.65 25.79
CA ASN A 90 40.63 -25.99 25.48
C ASN A 90 40.82 -27.47 25.10
N GLY A 91 39.74 -28.25 24.94
CA GLY A 91 39.79 -29.65 24.55
C GLY A 91 40.42 -30.57 25.61
N SER A 92 40.49 -30.13 26.86
CA SER A 92 41.03 -30.92 27.97
C SER A 92 40.03 -31.98 28.42
N GLN A 93 40.51 -33.17 28.76
CA GLN A 93 39.66 -34.21 29.34
C GLN A 93 39.16 -33.77 30.73
N LEU A 94 37.84 -33.82 30.90
CA LEU A 94 37.18 -33.63 32.19
C LEU A 94 37.27 -34.90 33.02
N SER A 95 37.45 -34.78 34.33
CA SER A 95 37.23 -35.89 35.24
C SER A 95 35.75 -36.31 35.27
N THR A 96 35.46 -37.50 35.79
CA THR A 96 34.09 -38.03 35.87
C THR A 96 33.13 -37.10 36.64
N GLU A 97 33.61 -36.50 37.72
CA GLU A 97 32.84 -35.56 38.55
C GLU A 97 32.61 -34.23 37.82
N GLU A 98 33.64 -33.71 37.15
CA GLU A 98 33.52 -32.48 36.35
C GLU A 98 32.58 -32.68 35.15
N SER A 99 32.62 -33.85 34.50
CA SER A 99 31.73 -34.21 33.39
C SER A 99 30.25 -34.29 33.82
N ASN A 100 29.98 -34.88 34.99
CA ASN A 100 28.63 -34.92 35.57
C ASN A 100 28.12 -33.51 35.91
N SER A 101 28.97 -32.68 36.51
CA SER A 101 28.61 -31.29 36.85
C SER A 101 28.39 -30.42 35.61
N TYR A 102 29.21 -30.58 34.57
CA TYR A 102 29.03 -29.90 33.28
C TYR A 102 27.70 -30.28 32.63
N SER A 103 27.37 -31.57 32.63
CA SER A 103 26.11 -32.06 32.05
C SER A 103 24.88 -31.47 32.78
N ALA A 104 24.93 -31.36 34.11
CA ALA A 104 23.87 -30.74 34.91
C ALA A 104 23.74 -29.23 34.64
N LEU A 105 24.86 -28.49 34.60
CA LEU A 105 24.89 -27.05 34.28
C LEU A 105 24.39 -26.79 32.86
N MET A 106 24.75 -27.64 31.92
CA MET A 106 24.33 -27.48 30.53
C MET A 106 22.85 -27.80 30.32
N SER A 107 22.31 -28.78 31.06
CA SER A 107 20.87 -29.01 31.13
C SER A 107 20.13 -27.79 31.69
N GLN A 108 20.63 -27.19 32.77
CA GLN A 108 20.07 -25.98 33.37
C GLN A 108 20.11 -24.80 32.39
N TYR A 109 21.24 -24.56 31.72
CA TYR A 109 21.37 -23.54 30.70
C TYR A 109 20.35 -23.74 29.57
N ASN A 110 20.25 -24.94 29.01
CA ASN A 110 19.33 -25.21 27.90
C ASN A 110 17.87 -24.97 28.31
N GLN A 111 17.49 -25.35 29.53
CA GLN A 111 16.13 -25.14 30.05
C GLN A 111 15.83 -23.65 30.25
N GLN A 112 16.74 -22.89 30.87
CA GLN A 112 16.57 -21.44 31.06
C GLN A 112 16.65 -20.66 29.74
N ALA A 113 17.52 -21.06 28.81
CA ALA A 113 17.64 -20.45 27.49
C ALA A 113 16.36 -20.65 26.67
N SER A 114 15.73 -21.83 26.76
CA SER A 114 14.46 -22.12 26.10
C SER A 114 13.32 -21.25 26.66
N ASN A 115 13.20 -21.14 27.99
CA ASN A 115 12.21 -20.28 28.64
C ASN A 115 12.39 -18.79 28.27
N MET A 116 13.65 -18.33 28.20
CA MET A 116 13.95 -16.96 27.84
C MET A 116 13.68 -16.65 26.37
N SER A 117 14.01 -17.58 25.46
CA SER A 117 13.62 -17.49 24.05
C SER A 117 12.10 -17.36 23.89
N ALA A 118 11.31 -18.19 24.57
CA ALA A 118 9.85 -18.11 24.52
C ALA A 118 9.30 -16.76 25.02
N THR A 119 9.90 -16.20 26.07
CA THR A 119 9.50 -14.88 26.60
C THR A 119 9.84 -13.75 25.63
N CYS A 120 11.04 -13.77 25.04
CA CYS A 120 11.45 -12.81 24.02
C CYS A 120 10.57 -12.90 22.76
N GLU A 121 10.24 -14.10 22.31
CA GLU A 121 9.35 -14.32 21.16
C GLU A 121 7.95 -13.77 21.42
N THR A 122 7.40 -14.00 22.61
CA THR A 122 6.08 -13.47 22.99
C THR A 122 6.07 -11.94 23.04
N SER A 123 7.12 -11.33 23.60
CA SER A 123 7.30 -9.88 23.63
C SER A 123 7.44 -9.29 22.22
N ALA A 124 8.25 -9.93 21.37
CA ALA A 124 8.43 -9.52 19.98
C ALA A 124 7.14 -9.66 19.15
N ALA A 125 6.35 -10.69 19.39
CA ALA A 125 5.05 -10.87 18.76
C ALA A 125 4.06 -9.76 19.15
N MET A 126 4.00 -9.39 20.43
CA MET A 126 3.17 -8.27 20.89
C MET A 126 3.61 -6.94 20.27
N GLN A 127 4.91 -6.66 20.22
CA GLN A 127 5.44 -5.44 19.58
C GLN A 127 5.18 -5.44 18.07
N LYS A 128 5.28 -6.61 17.42
CA LYS A 128 4.96 -6.75 16.00
C LYS A 128 3.50 -6.39 15.74
N GLN A 129 2.58 -6.87 16.58
CA GLN A 129 1.17 -6.54 16.46
C GLN A 129 0.92 -5.03 16.64
N GLN A 130 1.52 -4.40 17.65
CA GLN A 130 1.41 -2.95 17.84
C GLN A 130 1.92 -2.13 16.64
N ILE A 131 3.01 -2.57 16.02
CA ILE A 131 3.53 -1.93 14.79
C ILE A 131 2.52 -2.06 13.66
N GLN A 132 1.96 -3.27 13.46
CA GLN A 132 0.96 -3.50 12.42
C GLN A 132 -0.30 -2.66 12.64
N ASP A 133 -0.84 -2.65 13.86
CA ASP A 133 -2.02 -1.84 14.22
C ASP A 133 -1.77 -0.35 13.99
N TYR A 134 -0.57 0.16 14.32
CA TYR A 134 -0.19 1.54 14.07
C TYR A 134 -0.19 1.88 12.58
N PHE A 135 0.39 1.03 11.74
CA PHE A 135 0.42 1.27 10.29
C PHE A 135 -0.96 1.08 9.65
N GLU A 136 -1.83 0.24 10.20
CA GLU A 136 -3.22 0.11 9.77
C GLU A 136 -4.00 1.40 10.05
N GLN A 137 -3.90 1.97 11.25
CA GLN A 137 -4.49 3.29 11.55
C GLN A 137 -3.95 4.40 10.63
N LEU A 138 -2.66 4.32 10.27
CA LEU A 138 -2.04 5.27 9.35
C LEU A 138 -2.58 5.13 7.93
N ARG A 139 -2.87 3.90 7.48
CA ARG A 139 -3.57 3.64 6.21
C ARG A 139 -4.97 4.22 6.26
N ASP A 140 -5.73 3.97 7.31
CA ASP A 140 -7.11 4.47 7.41
C ASP A 140 -7.13 6.00 7.40
N MET A 141 -6.25 6.66 8.15
CA MET A 141 -6.21 8.12 8.22
C MET A 141 -5.77 8.81 6.91
N GLN A 142 -4.85 8.21 6.14
CA GLN A 142 -4.23 8.89 5.00
C GLN A 142 -4.67 8.35 3.64
N LEU A 143 -4.91 7.04 3.56
CA LEU A 143 -5.22 6.34 2.32
C LEU A 143 -6.73 6.28 2.06
N GLU A 144 -7.53 6.07 3.10
CA GLU A 144 -8.99 5.95 2.99
C GLU A 144 -9.63 7.20 2.34
N PRO A 145 -9.28 8.45 2.74
CA PRO A 145 -9.88 9.64 2.13
C PRO A 145 -9.55 9.77 0.64
N LEU A 146 -8.37 9.28 0.21
CA LEU A 146 -7.95 9.34 -1.19
C LEU A 146 -8.66 8.28 -2.02
N LYS A 147 -8.90 7.11 -1.44
CA LYS A 147 -9.71 6.05 -2.07
C LYS A 147 -11.16 6.48 -2.21
N ASP A 148 -11.72 7.09 -1.18
CA ASP A 148 -13.07 7.66 -1.24
C ASP A 148 -13.18 8.76 -2.31
N GLU A 149 -12.17 9.64 -2.42
CA GLU A 149 -12.11 10.64 -3.49
C GLU A 149 -11.99 9.97 -4.88
N GLU A 150 -11.18 8.90 -5.01
CA GLU A 150 -11.04 8.15 -6.25
C GLU A 150 -12.37 7.52 -6.69
N ASP A 151 -13.09 6.88 -5.78
CA ASP A 151 -14.38 6.25 -6.04
C ASP A 151 -15.44 7.30 -6.44
N LEU A 152 -15.46 8.45 -5.75
CA LEU A 152 -16.32 9.58 -6.12
C LEU A 152 -16.00 10.10 -7.52
N LEU A 153 -14.73 10.37 -7.81
CA LEU A 153 -14.30 10.88 -9.11
C LEU A 153 -14.55 9.87 -10.24
N GLN A 154 -14.44 8.57 -9.96
CA GLN A 154 -14.73 7.52 -10.92
C GLN A 154 -16.23 7.45 -11.21
N SER A 155 -17.09 7.58 -10.19
CA SER A 155 -18.54 7.68 -10.38
C SER A 155 -18.94 8.93 -11.18
N GLU A 156 -18.35 10.09 -10.86
CA GLU A 156 -18.61 11.33 -11.62
C GLU A 156 -18.14 11.23 -13.07
N LYS A 157 -17.00 10.57 -13.32
CA LYS A 157 -16.48 10.30 -14.66
C LYS A 157 -17.46 9.43 -15.45
N ASP A 158 -17.94 8.34 -14.87
CA ASP A 158 -18.85 7.41 -15.57
C ASP A 158 -20.20 8.08 -15.90
N SER A 159 -20.70 8.94 -15.00
CA SER A 159 -21.86 9.80 -15.25
C SER A 159 -21.60 10.79 -16.39
N LEU A 160 -20.44 11.46 -16.40
CA LEU A 160 -20.07 12.38 -17.48
C LEU A 160 -19.85 11.68 -18.82
N GLU A 161 -19.33 10.45 -18.84
CA GLU A 161 -19.18 9.64 -20.06
C GLU A 161 -20.54 9.39 -20.71
N SER A 162 -21.52 9.01 -19.91
CA SER A 162 -22.90 8.84 -20.37
C SER A 162 -23.47 10.13 -20.97
N GLN A 163 -23.33 11.27 -20.25
CA GLN A 163 -23.80 12.57 -20.73
C GLN A 163 -23.08 13.05 -22.00
N LEU A 164 -21.76 12.79 -22.10
CA LEU A 164 -20.96 13.10 -23.28
C LEU A 164 -21.41 12.30 -24.49
N GLN A 165 -21.73 11.02 -24.31
CA GLN A 165 -22.20 10.17 -25.39
C GLN A 165 -23.53 10.68 -25.94
N THR A 166 -24.50 11.01 -25.07
CA THR A 166 -25.77 11.62 -25.50
C THR A 166 -25.55 12.96 -26.20
N ALA A 167 -24.76 13.86 -25.60
CA ALA A 167 -24.49 15.17 -26.19
C ALA A 167 -23.76 15.10 -27.55
N LYS A 168 -22.90 14.08 -27.73
CA LYS A 168 -22.24 13.81 -29.01
C LYS A 168 -23.24 13.37 -30.06
N THR A 169 -24.15 12.45 -29.73
CA THR A 169 -25.22 12.01 -30.64
C THR A 169 -26.14 13.17 -31.03
N ASP A 170 -26.52 14.03 -30.06
CA ASP A 170 -27.35 15.22 -30.32
C ASP A 170 -26.64 16.19 -31.27
N TYR A 171 -25.34 16.44 -31.05
CA TYR A 171 -24.53 17.30 -31.91
C TYR A 171 -24.39 16.76 -33.33
N GLU A 172 -24.11 15.45 -33.48
CA GLU A 172 -24.02 14.78 -34.77
C GLU A 172 -25.38 14.77 -35.51
N ALA A 173 -26.49 14.60 -34.78
CA ALA A 173 -27.84 14.68 -35.35
C ALA A 173 -28.14 16.10 -35.88
N CYS A 174 -27.82 17.14 -35.11
CA CYS A 174 -27.98 18.53 -35.55
C CYS A 174 -27.10 18.85 -36.77
N GLN A 175 -25.87 18.32 -36.81
CA GLN A 175 -24.97 18.47 -37.95
C GLN A 175 -25.51 17.79 -39.21
N LYS A 176 -26.10 16.59 -39.08
CA LYS A 176 -26.75 15.90 -40.21
C LYS A 176 -27.99 16.65 -40.70
N MET A 177 -28.79 17.22 -39.79
CA MET A 177 -29.99 18.01 -40.13
C MET A 177 -29.63 19.31 -40.87
N GLU A 178 -28.57 20.01 -40.43
CA GLU A 178 -28.03 21.15 -41.16
C GLU A 178 -27.56 20.75 -42.56
N GLN A 179 -26.84 19.64 -42.69
CA GLN A 179 -26.33 19.15 -43.99
C GLN A 179 -27.43 18.69 -44.94
N SER A 180 -28.48 18.01 -44.45
CA SER A 180 -29.62 17.60 -45.26
C SER A 180 -30.41 18.79 -45.76
N ASP A 181 -30.62 19.79 -44.91
CA ASP A 181 -31.40 20.97 -45.25
C ASP A 181 -30.61 21.94 -46.12
N ALA A 182 -29.29 22.01 -45.98
CA ALA A 182 -28.41 22.74 -46.88
C ALA A 182 -28.47 22.20 -48.32
N LYS A 183 -28.55 20.86 -48.49
CA LYS A 183 -28.72 20.23 -49.81
C LYS A 183 -30.07 20.58 -50.46
N MET A 184 -31.12 20.72 -49.66
CA MET A 184 -32.46 21.14 -50.13
C MET A 184 -32.55 22.65 -50.41
N LEU A 185 -31.60 23.45 -49.92
CA LEU A 185 -31.50 24.90 -50.13
C LEU A 185 -30.58 25.29 -51.28
N ALA A 186 -29.76 24.35 -51.79
CA ALA A 186 -28.93 24.59 -52.96
C ALA A 186 -29.83 24.79 -54.20
N PRO A 187 -29.71 25.90 -54.95
CA PRO A 187 -30.47 26.07 -56.18
C PRO A 187 -30.08 24.97 -57.17
N ASN A 188 -31.07 24.24 -57.70
CA ASN A 188 -30.84 23.38 -58.85
C ASN A 188 -30.55 24.26 -60.06
N TYR A 189 -29.27 24.54 -60.33
CA TYR A 189 -28.83 25.03 -61.63
C TYR A 189 -28.78 23.88 -62.64
N THR A 190 -29.94 23.24 -62.88
CA THR A 190 -30.15 22.53 -64.14
C THR A 190 -30.79 23.53 -65.08
N ALA A 191 -29.94 24.26 -65.81
CA ALA A 191 -30.36 25.04 -66.97
C ALA A 191 -30.93 24.08 -68.02
N GLY A 192 -32.22 24.22 -68.30
CA GLY A 192 -32.82 23.87 -69.58
C GLY A 192 -32.94 25.13 -70.41
#